data_AF-A0A3D1BJD1-F1
#
_entry.id   AF-A0A3D1BJD1-F1
#
_cell.length_a   1.000
_cell.length_b   1.000
_cell.length_c   1.000
_cell.angle_alpha   90.00
_cell.angle_beta   90.00
_cell.angle_gamma   90.00
#
_symmetry.space_group_name_H-M   'P 1'
#
loop_
_entity.id
_entity.type
_entity.pdbx_description
1 polymer ?
#
loop_
_entity_poly.entity_id
_entity_poly.type
_entity_poly.pdbx_seq_one_letter_code
_entity_poly.pdbx_strand_id
1 'polypeptide(L)'
;MPYVLKVSKKGYDVRDKNKKPKDDSNKPIKESYMLHFLAYPYLLGAKLQMMRYRQEAQRLSKENTITTIIACLHESSCLFEDIATVVLYLKDCGVSHRMNSLLMNIRNHIRHDIRDNLDKEDHRFKESVEKRLDNFGIEENLQTEIEFSLEFIRIGNKIIYLKDIDNYLAWAEKHISDMLAKAREEGFLQEEEIKKTKNSSS
;
A
#
# COMPACT_ATOMS: atom_id res chain seq x y z
N MET A 1 9.02 26.73 1.84
CA MET A 1 9.79 26.58 0.59
C MET A 1 9.20 25.40 -0.17
N PRO A 2 8.94 25.49 -1.48
CA PRO A 2 8.39 24.37 -2.24
C PRO A 2 9.49 23.45 -2.81
N TYR A 3 9.22 22.15 -2.81
CA TYR A 3 10.09 21.09 -3.37
C TYR A 3 9.34 20.36 -4.48
N VAL A 4 10.07 19.88 -5.50
CA VAL A 4 9.51 19.06 -6.57
C VAL A 4 10.28 17.74 -6.68
N LEU A 5 9.53 16.65 -6.75
CA LEU A 5 10.03 15.30 -6.95
C LEU A 5 9.59 14.82 -8.32
N LYS A 6 10.54 14.45 -9.19
CA LYS A 6 10.25 14.04 -10.56
C LYS A 6 10.82 12.66 -10.84
N VAL A 7 10.03 11.84 -11.54
CA VAL A 7 10.46 10.55 -12.08
C VAL A 7 10.20 10.50 -13.58
N SER A 8 11.23 10.14 -14.34
CA SER A 8 11.18 10.09 -15.80
C SER A 8 11.07 8.65 -16.29
N LYS A 9 10.14 8.37 -17.23
CA LYS A 9 10.08 7.08 -17.94
C LYS A 9 11.24 6.88 -18.92
N LYS A 10 11.92 7.95 -19.35
CA LYS A 10 12.93 7.91 -20.44
C LYS A 10 14.37 8.06 -19.97
N GLY A 11 14.58 8.53 -18.73
CA GLY A 11 15.89 8.87 -18.20
C GLY A 11 16.36 10.22 -18.72
N TYR A 12 16.98 10.98 -17.82
CA TYR A 12 17.41 12.37 -17.98
C TYR A 12 16.32 13.44 -18.06
N ASP A 13 16.76 14.56 -17.51
CA ASP A 13 16.11 15.83 -17.27
C ASP A 13 15.38 16.33 -18.52
N VAL A 14 14.15 16.84 -18.36
CA VAL A 14 13.43 17.55 -19.43
C VAL A 14 14.22 18.79 -19.90
N ARG A 15 15.32 19.15 -19.21
CA ARG A 15 16.19 20.30 -19.48
C ARG A 15 17.59 19.98 -20.01
N ASP A 16 18.12 18.77 -19.88
CA ASP A 16 19.48 18.44 -20.33
C ASP A 16 19.47 17.83 -21.74
N LYS A 17 19.43 18.71 -22.76
CA LYS A 17 19.41 18.33 -24.18
C LYS A 17 20.69 17.62 -24.65
N ASN A 18 21.75 17.59 -23.83
CA ASN A 18 23.07 17.10 -24.22
C ASN A 18 23.33 15.64 -23.81
N LYS A 19 22.50 15.06 -22.94
CA LYS A 19 22.57 13.63 -22.61
C LYS A 19 21.52 12.85 -23.40
N LYS A 20 21.95 12.25 -24.51
CA LYS A 20 21.11 11.25 -25.20
C LYS A 20 21.11 9.96 -24.36
N PRO A 21 19.95 9.31 -24.17
CA PRO A 21 19.92 7.98 -23.57
C PRO A 21 20.85 7.09 -24.38
N LYS A 22 21.75 6.35 -23.69
CA LYS A 22 22.38 5.19 -24.31
C LYS A 22 21.25 4.32 -24.82
N ASP A 23 21.29 4.00 -26.10
CA ASP A 23 20.30 3.17 -26.76
C ASP A 23 20.49 1.76 -26.21
N ASP A 24 19.84 1.49 -25.07
CA ASP A 24 19.97 0.25 -24.33
C ASP A 24 18.60 -0.43 -24.26
N SER A 25 18.63 -1.68 -24.70
CA SER A 25 17.55 -2.63 -24.95
C SER A 25 16.70 -3.04 -23.73
N ASN A 26 16.82 -2.35 -22.59
CA ASN A 26 16.15 -2.65 -21.33
C ASN A 26 14.95 -1.73 -21.01
N LYS A 27 13.94 -1.71 -21.89
CA LYS A 27 12.62 -1.10 -21.60
C LYS A 27 11.96 -1.55 -20.26
N PRO A 28 12.04 -2.82 -19.80
CA PRO A 28 11.33 -3.27 -18.60
C PRO A 28 11.83 -2.61 -17.29
N ILE A 29 13.13 -2.32 -17.20
CA ILE A 29 13.75 -1.77 -15.98
C ILE A 29 13.29 -0.33 -15.73
N LYS A 30 13.03 0.44 -16.80
CA LYS A 30 12.66 1.86 -16.71
C LYS A 30 11.24 2.07 -16.17
N GLU A 31 10.31 1.20 -16.53
CA GLU A 31 8.95 1.20 -15.98
C GLU A 31 8.97 0.81 -14.50
N SER A 32 9.87 -0.11 -14.13
CA SER A 32 10.05 -0.55 -12.74
C SER A 32 10.45 0.59 -11.80
N TYR A 33 11.33 1.52 -12.20
CA TYR A 33 11.69 2.68 -11.36
C TYR A 33 10.48 3.56 -11.02
N MET A 34 9.62 3.82 -11.99
CA MET A 34 8.42 4.60 -11.79
C MET A 34 7.42 3.88 -10.89
N LEU A 35 7.22 2.57 -11.09
CA LEU A 35 6.28 1.81 -10.27
C LEU A 35 6.75 1.69 -8.81
N HIS A 36 8.04 1.47 -8.56
CA HIS A 36 8.59 1.47 -7.19
C HIS A 36 8.46 2.85 -6.54
N PHE A 37 8.66 3.93 -7.31
CA PHE A 37 8.41 5.28 -6.83
C PHE A 37 6.95 5.49 -6.47
N LEU A 38 6.02 5.08 -7.33
CA LEU A 38 4.58 5.18 -7.05
C LEU A 38 4.15 4.33 -5.85
N ALA A 39 4.83 3.20 -5.60
CA ALA A 39 4.59 2.37 -4.43
C ALA A 39 5.05 3.03 -3.12
N TYR A 40 6.10 3.86 -3.15
CA TYR A 40 6.76 4.36 -1.94
C TYR A 40 5.85 5.21 -1.03
N PRO A 41 5.03 6.15 -1.53
CA PRO A 41 4.05 6.86 -0.71
C PRO A 41 3.05 5.94 0.00
N TYR A 42 2.60 4.86 -0.65
CA TYR A 42 1.68 3.90 -0.05
C TYR A 42 2.38 3.00 0.97
N LEU A 43 3.65 2.66 0.76
CA LEU A 43 4.45 1.99 1.78
C LEU A 43 4.57 2.87 3.04
N LEU A 44 4.83 4.16 2.87
CA LEU A 44 4.85 5.12 3.98
C LEU A 44 3.47 5.21 4.65
N GLY A 45 2.40 5.29 3.85
CA GLY A 45 1.02 5.24 4.32
C GLY A 45 0.77 4.03 5.21
N ALA A 46 1.06 2.83 4.70
CA ALA A 46 0.90 1.58 5.45
C ALA A 46 1.65 1.58 6.78
N LYS A 47 2.90 2.05 6.81
CA LYS A 47 3.67 2.17 8.06
C LYS A 47 3.01 3.11 9.07
N LEU A 48 2.51 4.26 8.61
CA LEU A 48 1.80 5.22 9.46
C LEU A 48 0.48 4.63 9.99
N GLN A 49 -0.28 3.94 9.13
CA GLN A 49 -1.52 3.29 9.55
C GLN A 49 -1.26 2.14 10.52
N MET A 50 -0.15 1.40 10.37
CA MET A 50 0.26 0.39 11.35
C MET A 50 0.53 1.01 12.73
N MET A 51 1.16 2.20 12.78
CA MET A 51 1.35 2.93 14.04
C MET A 51 0.02 3.38 14.65
N ARG A 52 -0.88 3.94 13.85
CA ARG A 52 -2.20 4.39 14.32
C ARG A 52 -3.09 3.23 14.78
N TYR A 53 -3.11 2.14 14.03
CA TYR A 53 -3.78 0.90 14.45
C TYR A 53 -3.31 0.46 15.84
N ARG A 54 -1.99 0.43 16.09
CA ARG A 54 -1.45 0.05 17.41
C ARG A 54 -1.92 0.98 18.53
N GLN A 55 -2.00 2.28 18.26
CA GLN A 55 -2.54 3.25 19.22
C GLN A 55 -3.99 2.95 19.56
N GLU A 56 -4.80 2.66 18.54
CA GLU A 56 -6.22 2.33 18.71
C GLU A 56 -6.42 0.98 19.40
N ALA A 57 -5.64 -0.04 19.05
CA ALA A 57 -5.67 -1.34 19.73
C ALA A 57 -5.23 -1.23 21.21
N GLN A 58 -4.27 -0.34 21.51
CA GLN A 58 -3.86 -0.06 22.90
C GLN A 58 -4.95 0.68 23.67
N ARG A 59 -5.71 1.54 23.00
CA ARG A 59 -6.88 2.21 23.59
C ARG A 59 -7.99 1.19 23.84
N LEU A 60 -8.24 0.29 22.88
CA LEU A 60 -9.22 -0.78 22.99
C LEU A 60 -8.94 -1.72 24.18
N SER A 61 -7.67 -2.02 24.46
CA SER A 61 -7.29 -2.85 25.60
C SER A 61 -7.55 -2.20 26.97
N LYS A 62 -7.81 -0.88 26.99
CA LYS A 62 -8.13 -0.11 28.21
C LYS A 62 -9.61 0.23 28.30
N GLU A 63 -10.22 0.53 27.15
CA GLU A 63 -11.58 1.02 27.01
C GLU A 63 -12.26 0.27 25.87
N ASN A 64 -13.06 -0.74 26.23
CA ASN A 64 -13.78 -1.57 25.28
C ASN A 64 -15.06 -0.88 24.78
N THR A 65 -14.89 0.23 24.04
CA THR A 65 -15.99 1.00 23.47
C THR A 65 -16.17 0.71 21.99
N ILE A 66 -17.40 0.83 21.50
CA ILE A 66 -17.69 0.68 20.06
C ILE A 66 -16.88 1.67 19.21
N THR A 67 -16.62 2.87 19.73
CA THR A 67 -15.81 3.89 19.06
C THR A 67 -14.37 3.44 18.86
N THR A 68 -13.76 2.77 19.85
CA THR A 68 -12.40 2.21 19.73
C THR A 68 -12.35 1.05 18.73
N ILE A 69 -13.38 0.20 18.69
CA ILE A 69 -13.49 -0.89 17.71
C ILE A 69 -13.60 -0.32 16.28
N ILE A 70 -14.46 0.69 16.08
CA ILE A 70 -14.63 1.36 14.78
C ILE A 70 -13.33 2.04 14.35
N ALA A 71 -12.59 2.66 15.28
CA ALA A 71 -11.28 3.23 14.98
C ALA A 71 -10.28 2.15 14.51
N CYS A 72 -10.20 1.01 15.21
CA CYS A 72 -9.37 -0.11 14.78
C CYS A 72 -9.75 -0.62 13.37
N LEU A 73 -11.04 -0.71 13.08
CA LEU A 73 -11.54 -1.10 11.75
C LEU A 73 -11.13 -0.08 10.67
N HIS A 74 -11.27 1.22 10.96
CA HIS A 74 -10.86 2.28 10.05
C HIS A 74 -9.36 2.24 9.75
N GLU A 75 -8.52 2.18 10.78
CA GLU A 75 -7.07 2.14 10.61
C GLU A 75 -6.62 0.87 9.88
N SER A 76 -7.23 -0.28 10.19
CA SER A 76 -6.98 -1.54 9.45
C SER A 76 -7.39 -1.42 7.97
N SER A 77 -8.56 -0.83 7.70
CA SER A 77 -9.06 -0.63 6.34
C SER A 77 -8.10 0.21 5.49
N CYS A 78 -7.58 1.31 6.06
CA CYS A 78 -6.59 2.14 5.39
C CYS A 78 -5.24 1.42 5.22
N LEU A 79 -4.76 0.74 6.26
CA LEU A 79 -3.53 -0.06 6.23
C LEU A 79 -3.54 -1.07 5.08
N PHE A 80 -4.62 -1.85 4.96
CA PHE A 80 -4.70 -2.89 3.94
C PHE A 80 -4.92 -2.34 2.53
N GLU A 81 -5.51 -1.15 2.37
CA GLU A 81 -5.57 -0.48 1.06
C GLU A 81 -4.18 -0.02 0.60
N ASP A 82 -3.41 0.60 1.50
CA ASP A 82 -2.06 1.04 1.21
C ASP A 82 -1.16 -0.16 0.88
N ILE A 83 -1.25 -1.24 1.66
CA ILE A 83 -0.55 -2.50 1.40
C ILE A 83 -0.96 -3.09 0.04
N ALA A 84 -2.26 -3.14 -0.28
CA ALA A 84 -2.74 -3.67 -1.55
C ALA A 84 -2.17 -2.88 -2.74
N THR A 85 -2.07 -1.56 -2.62
CA THR A 85 -1.47 -0.71 -3.64
C THR A 85 0.03 -1.03 -3.82
N VAL A 86 0.77 -1.22 -2.73
CA VAL A 86 2.17 -1.68 -2.77
C VAL A 86 2.28 -3.05 -3.44
N VAL A 87 1.41 -4.01 -3.09
CA VAL A 87 1.37 -5.35 -3.69
C VAL A 87 1.20 -5.25 -5.21
N LEU A 88 0.27 -4.43 -5.70
CA LEU A 88 0.01 -4.26 -7.13
C LEU A 88 1.24 -3.72 -7.86
N TYR A 89 1.83 -2.63 -7.38
CA TYR A 89 3.00 -2.05 -8.05
C TYR A 89 4.24 -2.97 -8.03
N LEU A 90 4.49 -3.66 -6.91
CA LEU A 90 5.60 -4.61 -6.84
C LEU A 90 5.37 -5.81 -7.76
N LYS A 91 4.12 -6.32 -7.83
CA LYS A 91 3.76 -7.41 -8.75
C LYS A 91 3.96 -7.01 -10.21
N ASP A 92 3.59 -5.78 -10.59
CA ASP A 92 3.81 -5.26 -11.95
C ASP A 92 5.30 -5.09 -12.28
N CYS A 93 6.16 -5.00 -11.25
CA CYS A 93 7.61 -5.08 -11.38
C CYS A 93 8.17 -6.51 -11.40
N GLY A 94 7.32 -7.54 -11.39
CA GLY A 94 7.74 -8.94 -11.29
C GLY A 94 8.22 -9.36 -9.88
N VAL A 95 7.99 -8.53 -8.86
CA VAL A 95 8.38 -8.79 -7.47
C VAL A 95 7.17 -9.37 -6.72
N SER A 96 7.33 -10.55 -6.13
CA SER A 96 6.25 -11.26 -5.44
C SER A 96 6.66 -11.71 -4.04
N HIS A 97 5.70 -11.74 -3.14
CA HIS A 97 5.85 -12.24 -1.78
C HIS A 97 4.72 -13.20 -1.43
N ARG A 98 5.01 -14.20 -0.59
CA ARG A 98 4.06 -15.26 -0.20
C ARG A 98 2.77 -14.71 0.43
N MET A 99 2.84 -13.54 1.06
CA MET A 99 1.69 -12.90 1.72
C MET A 99 0.77 -12.12 0.78
N ASN A 100 1.16 -11.88 -0.48
CA ASN A 100 0.43 -10.99 -1.39
C ASN A 100 -1.05 -11.38 -1.52
N SER A 101 -1.33 -12.67 -1.74
CA SER A 101 -2.71 -13.15 -1.88
C SER A 101 -3.52 -12.95 -0.60
N LEU A 102 -2.92 -13.21 0.56
CA LEU A 102 -3.58 -13.06 1.85
C LEU A 102 -3.92 -11.58 2.11
N LEU A 103 -2.95 -10.68 1.93
CA LEU A 103 -3.11 -9.24 2.16
C LEU A 103 -4.18 -8.63 1.23
N MET A 104 -4.22 -9.05 -0.04
CA MET A 104 -5.26 -8.63 -0.98
C MET A 104 -6.65 -9.13 -0.57
N ASN A 105 -6.76 -10.38 -0.13
CA ASN A 105 -8.03 -10.95 0.31
C ASN A 105 -8.56 -10.25 1.57
N ILE A 106 -7.69 -9.92 2.52
CA ILE A 106 -8.05 -9.17 3.72
C ILE A 106 -8.55 -7.77 3.37
N ARG A 107 -7.82 -7.06 2.50
CA ARG A 107 -8.25 -5.75 2.00
C ARG A 107 -9.63 -5.83 1.38
N ASN A 108 -9.86 -6.82 0.50
CA ASN A 108 -11.14 -6.99 -0.17
C ASN A 108 -12.26 -7.28 0.82
N HIS A 109 -12.01 -8.11 1.82
CA HIS A 109 -12.99 -8.38 2.87
C HIS A 109 -13.34 -7.10 3.64
N ILE A 110 -12.35 -6.41 4.20
CA ILE A 110 -12.58 -5.23 5.04
C ILE A 110 -13.23 -4.07 4.27
N ARG A 111 -12.93 -3.88 2.98
CA ARG A 111 -13.39 -2.70 2.22
C ARG A 111 -14.53 -2.94 1.25
N HIS A 112 -14.57 -4.10 0.59
CA HIS A 112 -15.54 -4.39 -0.45
C HIS A 112 -16.63 -5.29 0.09
N ASP A 113 -16.29 -6.42 0.72
CA ASP A 113 -17.31 -7.40 1.14
C ASP A 113 -18.27 -6.83 2.20
N ILE A 114 -17.76 -6.04 3.14
CA ILE A 114 -18.58 -5.37 4.17
C ILE A 114 -19.54 -4.36 3.55
N ARG A 115 -19.10 -3.62 2.52
CA ARG A 115 -19.91 -2.57 1.88
C ARG A 115 -20.92 -3.17 0.89
N ASP A 116 -20.45 -4.09 0.07
CA ASP A 116 -21.14 -4.55 -1.14
C ASP A 116 -22.16 -5.67 -0.84
N ASN A 117 -22.15 -6.26 0.37
CA ASN A 117 -23.28 -7.07 0.87
C ASN A 117 -24.62 -6.31 0.94
N LEU A 118 -24.60 -4.99 0.77
CA LEU A 118 -25.79 -4.14 0.62
C LEU A 118 -26.27 -4.06 -0.85
N ASP A 119 -25.39 -4.31 -1.83
CA ASP A 119 -25.67 -4.23 -3.27
C ASP A 119 -25.87 -5.64 -3.86
N LYS A 120 -27.14 -6.06 -3.93
CA LYS A 120 -27.54 -7.44 -4.31
C LYS A 120 -27.47 -7.76 -5.81
N GLU A 121 -26.95 -6.87 -6.66
CA GLU A 121 -27.21 -6.93 -8.11
C GLU A 121 -26.09 -7.55 -8.98
N ASP A 122 -24.90 -7.88 -8.44
CA ASP A 122 -23.81 -8.52 -9.22
C ASP A 122 -23.52 -9.98 -8.80
N HIS A 123 -23.97 -10.94 -9.64
CA HIS A 123 -23.77 -12.38 -9.44
C HIS A 123 -22.29 -12.82 -9.44
N ARG A 124 -21.42 -12.20 -10.25
CA ARG A 124 -19.99 -12.59 -10.30
C ARG A 124 -19.26 -12.10 -9.06
N PHE A 125 -19.65 -10.94 -8.56
CA PHE A 125 -19.13 -10.41 -7.32
C PHE A 125 -19.54 -11.29 -6.13
N LYS A 126 -20.80 -11.74 -6.10
CA LYS A 126 -21.33 -12.65 -5.08
C LYS A 126 -20.53 -13.95 -4.94
N GLU A 127 -20.21 -14.61 -6.06
CA GLU A 127 -19.39 -15.84 -6.04
C GLU A 127 -17.97 -15.58 -5.48
N SER A 128 -17.41 -14.39 -5.72
CA SER A 128 -16.10 -14.01 -5.19
C SER A 128 -16.13 -13.74 -3.69
N VAL A 129 -17.25 -13.21 -3.17
CA VAL A 129 -17.48 -12.94 -1.74
C VAL A 129 -17.71 -14.24 -0.99
N GLU A 130 -18.60 -15.10 -1.49
CA GLU A 130 -18.88 -16.44 -0.93
C GLU A 130 -17.58 -17.24 -0.77
N LYS A 131 -16.75 -17.30 -1.82
CA LYS A 131 -15.41 -17.93 -1.75
C LYS A 131 -14.50 -17.29 -0.70
N ARG A 132 -14.55 -15.97 -0.49
CA ARG A 132 -13.73 -15.29 0.53
C ARG A 132 -14.25 -15.58 1.94
N LEU A 133 -15.56 -15.53 2.17
CA LEU A 133 -16.17 -15.87 3.45
C LEU A 133 -15.85 -17.32 3.84
N ASP A 134 -15.97 -18.26 2.91
CA ASP A 134 -15.56 -19.66 3.09
C ASP A 134 -14.06 -19.77 3.43
N ASN A 135 -13.20 -19.06 2.69
CA ASN A 135 -11.76 -19.07 2.94
C ASN A 135 -11.39 -18.51 4.32
N PHE A 136 -12.16 -17.54 4.82
CA PHE A 136 -12.01 -16.97 6.16
C PHE A 136 -12.78 -17.77 7.23
N GLY A 137 -13.61 -18.74 6.85
CA GLY A 137 -14.49 -19.46 7.76
C GLY A 137 -15.48 -18.55 8.49
N ILE A 138 -15.94 -17.50 7.82
CA ILE A 138 -16.95 -16.57 8.35
C ILE A 138 -18.32 -17.16 8.05
N GLU A 139 -19.17 -17.28 9.07
CA GLU A 139 -20.54 -17.76 8.89
C GLU A 139 -21.34 -16.80 7.98
N GLU A 140 -22.18 -17.34 7.07
CA GLU A 140 -22.94 -16.54 6.09
C GLU A 140 -23.86 -15.48 6.71
N ASN A 141 -24.30 -15.70 7.96
CA ASN A 141 -25.13 -14.78 8.74
C ASN A 141 -24.33 -13.65 9.42
N LEU A 142 -23.00 -13.76 9.49
CA LEU A 142 -22.10 -12.75 10.05
C LEU A 142 -21.42 -11.97 8.92
N GLN A 143 -21.91 -10.76 8.65
CA GLN A 143 -21.32 -9.89 7.62
C GLN A 143 -19.92 -9.38 8.00
N THR A 144 -19.63 -9.32 9.31
CA THR A 144 -18.36 -8.86 9.87
C THR A 144 -17.99 -9.71 11.07
N GLU A 145 -16.97 -10.55 10.92
CA GLU A 145 -16.32 -11.23 12.06
C GLU A 145 -14.85 -10.82 12.09
N ILE A 146 -14.57 -9.71 12.79
CA ILE A 146 -13.23 -9.16 12.90
C ILE A 146 -12.90 -8.90 14.36
N GLU A 147 -11.78 -9.45 14.82
CA GLU A 147 -11.22 -9.20 16.15
C GLU A 147 -9.90 -8.43 16.01
N PHE A 148 -9.76 -7.41 16.86
CA PHE A 148 -8.60 -6.53 16.89
C PHE A 148 -7.82 -6.72 18.18
N SER A 149 -6.50 -6.82 18.05
CA SER A 149 -5.57 -7.04 19.16
C SER A 149 -4.28 -6.24 18.96
N LEU A 150 -3.53 -6.05 20.04
CA LEU A 150 -2.18 -5.47 19.98
C LEU A 150 -1.19 -6.34 19.20
N GLU A 151 -1.49 -7.62 19.01
CA GLU A 151 -0.57 -8.58 18.39
C GLU A 151 -1.06 -9.10 17.05
N PHE A 152 -2.36 -9.01 16.77
CA PHE A 152 -2.95 -9.57 15.57
C PHE A 152 -4.26 -8.89 15.16
N ILE A 153 -4.66 -9.14 13.91
CA ILE A 153 -6.02 -8.92 13.41
C ILE A 153 -6.55 -10.30 13.02
N ARG A 154 -7.71 -10.69 13.54
CA ARG A 154 -8.38 -11.94 13.19
C ARG A 154 -9.63 -11.63 12.35
N ILE A 155 -9.79 -12.36 11.25
CA ILE A 155 -10.92 -12.27 10.32
C ILE A 155 -11.48 -13.67 10.16
N GLY A 156 -12.67 -13.92 10.69
CA GLY A 156 -13.19 -15.27 10.89
C GLY A 156 -12.18 -16.15 11.65
N ASN A 157 -11.77 -17.27 11.06
CA ASN A 157 -10.77 -18.17 11.62
C ASN A 157 -9.31 -17.81 11.26
N LYS A 158 -9.07 -16.77 10.44
CA LYS A 158 -7.72 -16.39 10.01
C LYS A 158 -7.13 -15.34 10.93
N ILE A 159 -5.97 -15.64 11.49
CA ILE A 159 -5.18 -14.71 12.30
C ILE A 159 -4.03 -14.18 11.44
N ILE A 160 -3.89 -12.85 11.42
CA ILE A 160 -2.72 -12.17 10.84
C ILE A 160 -1.99 -11.45 11.96
N TYR A 161 -0.78 -11.91 12.26
CA TYR A 161 0.06 -11.27 13.26
C TYR A 161 0.65 -9.97 12.72
N LEU A 162 0.63 -8.92 13.55
CA LEU A 162 1.17 -7.62 13.16
C LEU A 162 2.67 -7.68 12.85
N LYS A 163 3.39 -8.59 13.50
CA LYS A 163 4.81 -8.86 13.20
C LYS A 163 5.01 -9.35 11.76
N ASP A 164 4.10 -10.14 11.22
CA ASP A 164 4.18 -10.58 9.83
C ASP A 164 3.91 -9.43 8.86
N ILE A 165 3.03 -8.50 9.23
CA ILE A 165 2.80 -7.25 8.50
C ILE A 165 4.07 -6.38 8.54
N ASP A 166 4.69 -6.18 9.71
CA ASP A 166 5.96 -5.43 9.81
C ASP A 166 7.05 -6.06 8.93
N ASN A 167 7.19 -7.39 8.98
CA ASN A 167 8.15 -8.12 8.15
C ASN A 167 7.89 -7.89 6.65
N TYR A 168 6.62 -7.91 6.24
CA TYR A 168 6.23 -7.61 4.87
C TYR A 168 6.58 -6.16 4.49
N LEU A 169 6.28 -5.18 5.35
CA LEU A 169 6.59 -3.78 5.10
C LEU A 169 8.10 -3.52 5.02
N ALA A 170 8.90 -4.17 5.87
CA ALA A 170 10.36 -4.09 5.84
C ALA A 170 10.93 -4.74 4.57
N TRP A 171 10.39 -5.88 4.14
CA TRP A 171 10.74 -6.50 2.87
C TRP A 171 10.44 -5.58 1.68
N ALA A 172 9.23 -5.01 1.62
CA ALA A 172 8.82 -4.09 0.57
C ALA A 172 9.69 -2.82 0.55
N GLU A 173 10.00 -2.27 1.73
CA GLU A 173 10.90 -1.12 1.87
C GLU A 173 12.26 -1.38 1.26
N LYS A 174 12.89 -2.51 1.61
CA LYS A 174 14.19 -2.86 1.07
C LYS A 174 14.18 -2.86 -0.46
N HIS A 175 13.20 -3.54 -1.07
CA HIS A 175 13.07 -3.59 -2.52
C HIS A 175 12.86 -2.22 -3.15
N ILE A 176 12.00 -1.39 -2.57
CA ILE A 176 11.73 -0.05 -3.08
C ILE A 176 12.94 0.87 -2.92
N SER A 177 13.58 0.86 -1.76
CA SER A 177 14.77 1.69 -1.48
C SER A 177 15.95 1.34 -2.39
N ASP A 178 16.25 0.05 -2.58
CA ASP A 178 17.31 -0.40 -3.50
C ASP A 178 17.04 0.09 -4.92
N MET A 179 15.77 0.03 -5.35
CA MET A 179 15.38 0.44 -6.69
C MET A 179 15.42 1.97 -6.87
N LEU A 180 15.02 2.75 -5.86
CA LEU A 180 15.09 4.21 -5.89
C LEU A 180 16.53 4.73 -5.84
N ALA A 181 17.42 4.07 -5.09
CA ALA A 181 18.84 4.38 -5.08
C ALA A 181 19.44 4.20 -6.48
N LYS A 182 19.16 3.06 -7.11
CA LYS A 182 19.58 2.79 -8.49
C LYS A 182 19.00 3.81 -9.48
N ALA A 183 17.72 4.15 -9.36
CA ALA A 183 17.08 5.16 -10.20
C ALA A 183 17.75 6.54 -10.05
N ARG A 184 18.21 6.90 -8.86
CA ARG A 184 18.95 8.15 -8.60
C ARG A 184 20.33 8.12 -9.27
N GLU A 185 21.09 7.03 -9.07
CA GLU A 185 22.41 6.85 -9.68
C GLU A 185 22.36 6.92 -11.22
N GLU A 186 21.32 6.34 -11.81
CA GLU A 186 21.12 6.34 -13.26
C GLU A 186 20.46 7.61 -13.81
N GLY A 187 20.07 8.56 -12.95
CA GLY A 187 19.49 9.86 -13.36
C GLY A 187 18.01 9.80 -13.77
N PHE A 188 17.25 8.83 -13.27
CA PHE A 188 15.81 8.68 -13.47
C PHE A 188 14.97 9.30 -12.34
N LEU A 189 15.58 9.50 -11.17
CA LEU A 189 15.00 10.18 -10.01
C LEU A 189 15.78 11.47 -9.72
N GLN A 190 15.06 12.60 -9.65
CA GLN A 190 15.64 13.91 -9.34
C GLN A 190 14.82 14.65 -8.28
N GLU A 191 15.53 15.30 -7.37
CA GLU A 191 14.99 16.17 -6.31
C GLU A 191 15.40 17.61 -6.60
N GLU A 192 14.42 18.52 -6.72
CA GLU A 192 14.66 19.94 -7.01
C GLU A 192 14.12 20.83 -5.89
N GLU A 193 14.97 21.74 -5.41
CA GLU A 193 14.56 22.87 -4.56
C GLU A 193 14.09 24.03 -5.45
N ILE A 194 12.85 24.49 -5.28
CA ILE A 194 12.39 25.69 -5.99
C ILE A 194 12.84 26.93 -5.21
N LYS A 195 13.88 27.62 -5.72
CA LYS A 195 14.21 28.97 -5.25
C LYS A 195 13.09 29.92 -5.66
N LYS A 196 12.51 30.64 -4.68
CA LYS A 196 11.56 31.74 -4.97
C LYS A 196 12.26 32.78 -5.84
N THR A 197 11.81 32.94 -7.08
CA THR A 197 12.12 34.14 -7.87
C THR A 197 11.57 35.34 -7.10
N LYS A 198 12.47 36.22 -6.63
CA LYS A 198 12.07 37.57 -6.26
C LYS A 198 11.57 38.21 -7.55
N ASN A 199 10.26 38.39 -7.68
CA ASN A 199 9.73 39.32 -8.65
C ASN A 199 10.25 40.71 -8.25
N SER A 200 11.27 41.17 -8.95
CA SER A 200 11.63 42.58 -9.01
C SER A 200 10.50 43.28 -9.74
N SER A 201 9.51 43.76 -8.97
CA SER A 201 8.55 44.74 -9.43
C SER A 201 9.34 45.94 -9.95
N SER A 202 9.28 46.14 -11.26
CA SER A 202 9.69 47.39 -11.92
C SER A 202 8.48 48.30 -12.02
#